data_AF-A0A962F903-F1
#
_entry.id   AF-A0A962F903-F1
#
_cell.length_a   1.000
_cell.length_b   1.000
_cell.length_c   1.000
_cell.angle_alpha   90.00
_cell.angle_beta   90.00
_cell.angle_gamma   90.00
#
_symmetry.space_group_name_H-M   'P 1'
#
loop_
_entity.id
_entity.type
_entity.pdbx_description
1 polymer ?
#
loop_
_entity_poly.entity_id
_entity_poly.type
_entity_poly.pdbx_seq_one_letter_code
_entity_poly.pdbx_strand_id
1 'polypeptide(L)'
;MNDKITHLTPAAASLLAESDERRIRAIRSRRWVLYPRAKQALDRLTKLLDHPRGTRMPSIAIYGDSGMGKTMIMKRFRDEHPPRFDQVSGALKTPVLAMEMTSRPGERRFYSELLTLLGAPQRSRADIAQMEQAALRIMGAIGVQVLVID
;
A
#
# COMPACT_ATOMS: atom_id res chain seq x y z
N MET A 1 -29.19 5.87 32.29
CA MET A 1 -28.94 4.93 31.16
C MET A 1 -27.64 5.21 30.38
N ASN A 2 -26.70 6.04 30.85
CA ASN A 2 -25.53 6.47 30.06
C ASN A 2 -24.19 5.74 30.33
N ASP A 3 -24.11 4.84 31.32
CA ASP A 3 -22.84 4.17 31.66
C ASP A 3 -22.46 3.00 30.75
N LYS A 4 -23.41 2.48 29.95
CA LYS A 4 -23.18 1.24 29.20
C LYS A 4 -22.35 1.40 27.92
N ILE A 5 -22.02 2.62 27.49
CA ILE A 5 -21.44 2.87 26.15
C ILE A 5 -20.12 3.67 26.23
N THR A 6 -19.72 4.15 27.40
CA THR A 6 -18.52 4.98 27.60
C THR A 6 -17.20 4.28 27.23
N HIS A 7 -17.19 2.96 27.19
CA HIS A 7 -16.03 2.16 26.77
C HIS A 7 -15.93 1.98 25.24
N LEU A 8 -16.94 2.37 24.47
CA LEU A 8 -16.91 2.27 23.01
C LEU A 8 -16.21 3.48 22.40
N THR A 9 -15.47 3.23 21.32
CA THR A 9 -15.00 4.32 20.46
C THR A 9 -16.19 5.00 19.77
N PRO A 10 -16.07 6.28 19.36
CA PRO A 10 -17.15 6.98 18.67
C PRO A 10 -17.68 6.22 17.44
N ALA A 11 -16.77 5.61 16.66
CA ALA A 11 -17.12 4.81 15.48
C ALA A 11 -17.83 3.48 15.82
N ALA A 12 -17.58 2.90 17.00
CA ALA A 12 -18.30 1.71 17.45
C ALA A 12 -19.67 2.09 18.04
N ALA A 13 -19.75 3.20 18.78
CA ALA A 13 -20.99 3.72 19.33
C ALA A 13 -21.99 4.11 18.23
N SER A 14 -21.53 4.72 17.12
CA SER A 14 -22.40 5.09 16.00
C SER A 14 -23.08 3.88 15.34
N LEU A 15 -22.45 2.70 15.39
CA LEU A 15 -23.04 1.46 14.85
C LEU A 15 -24.20 0.92 15.69
N LEU A 16 -24.36 1.36 16.95
CA LEU A 16 -25.47 0.92 17.79
C LEU A 16 -26.83 1.43 17.30
N ALA A 17 -26.83 2.54 16.55
CA ALA A 17 -28.03 3.13 15.96
C ALA A 17 -28.37 2.55 14.57
N GLU A 18 -27.52 1.67 14.02
CA GLU A 18 -27.70 1.08 12.70
C GLU A 18 -28.53 -0.21 12.75
N SER A 19 -29.07 -0.63 11.60
CA SER A 19 -29.79 -1.91 11.49
C SER A 19 -28.88 -3.11 11.75
N ASP A 20 -29.48 -4.25 12.10
CA ASP A 20 -28.72 -5.47 12.37
C ASP A 20 -27.92 -5.93 11.14
N GLU A 21 -28.43 -5.75 9.92
CA GLU A 21 -27.69 -6.07 8.69
C GLU A 21 -26.40 -5.24 8.57
N ARG A 22 -26.48 -3.94 8.87
CA ARG A 22 -25.32 -3.04 8.83
C ARG A 22 -24.34 -3.35 9.96
N ARG A 23 -24.83 -3.68 11.15
CA ARG A 23 -23.99 -4.11 12.28
C ARG A 23 -23.25 -5.40 11.98
N ILE A 24 -23.93 -6.42 11.43
CA ILE A 24 -23.33 -7.69 10.99
C ILE A 24 -22.27 -7.43 9.91
N ARG A 25 -22.58 -6.59 8.92
CA ARG A 25 -21.61 -6.23 7.87
C ARG A 25 -20.39 -5.54 8.46
N ALA A 26 -20.57 -4.63 9.42
CA ALA A 26 -19.48 -3.96 10.10
C ALA A 26 -18.62 -4.95 10.91
N ILE A 27 -19.21 -5.93 11.60
CA ILE A 27 -18.47 -6.98 12.32
C ILE A 27 -17.61 -7.80 11.36
N ARG A 28 -18.16 -8.20 10.21
CA ARG A 28 -17.45 -8.99 9.19
C ARG A 28 -16.39 -8.20 8.40
N SER A 29 -16.41 -6.87 8.49
CA SER A 29 -15.44 -6.02 7.81
C SER A 29 -14.06 -6.12 8.45
N ARG A 30 -13.00 -6.13 7.63
CA ARG A 30 -11.62 -6.10 8.12
C ARG A 30 -11.33 -4.74 8.77
N ARG A 31 -10.83 -4.76 10.00
CA ARG A 31 -10.42 -3.56 10.74
C ARG A 31 -8.90 -3.50 10.88
N TRP A 32 -8.37 -2.29 10.77
CA TRP A 32 -7.02 -2.01 11.20
C TRP A 32 -6.98 -2.00 12.73
N VAL A 33 -6.05 -2.77 13.30
CA VAL A 33 -5.75 -2.74 14.73
C VAL A 33 -4.29 -2.36 14.86
N LEU A 34 -4.04 -1.23 15.51
CA LEU A 34 -2.67 -0.80 15.78
C LEU A 34 -2.14 -1.55 17.01
N TYR A 35 -1.00 -2.21 16.85
CA TYR A 35 -0.27 -2.87 17.92
C TYR A 35 1.21 -2.47 17.85
N PRO A 36 2.00 -2.66 18.91
CA PRO A 36 3.35 -2.10 19.00
C PRO A 36 4.26 -2.45 17.82
N ARG A 37 4.21 -3.70 17.33
CA ARG A 37 5.03 -4.15 16.18
C ARG A 37 4.56 -3.55 14.85
N ALA A 38 3.25 -3.45 14.61
CA ALA A 38 2.73 -2.76 13.43
C ALA A 38 3.14 -1.29 13.42
N LYS A 39 3.06 -0.60 14.57
CA LYS A 39 3.52 0.78 14.71
C LYS A 39 5.00 0.90 14.35
N GLN A 40 5.86 0.04 14.90
CA GLN A 40 7.29 0.04 14.57
C GLN A 40 7.56 -0.17 13.07
N ALA A 41 6.80 -1.06 12.42
CA ALA A 41 6.93 -1.29 10.99
C ALA A 41 6.51 -0.05 10.18
N LEU A 42 5.36 0.56 10.48
CA LEU A 42 4.89 1.79 9.83
C LEU A 42 5.86 2.96 10.05
N ASP A 43 6.38 3.12 11.27
CA ASP A 43 7.35 4.16 11.60
C ASP A 43 8.64 4.00 10.76
N ARG A 44 9.07 2.76 10.49
CA ARG A 44 10.24 2.48 9.62
C ARG A 44 9.96 2.73 8.14
N LEU A 45 8.78 2.36 7.65
CA LEU A 45 8.38 2.60 6.27
C LEU A 45 8.19 4.09 5.98
N THR A 46 7.66 4.85 6.95
CA THR A 46 7.53 6.31 6.84
C THR A 46 8.90 6.96 6.77
N LYS A 47 9.84 6.55 7.64
CA LYS A 47 11.24 7.00 7.57
C LYS A 47 11.93 6.68 6.25
N LEU A 48 11.53 5.60 5.56
CA LEU A 48 12.05 5.28 4.24
C LEU A 48 11.60 6.29 3.17
N LEU A 49 10.37 6.79 3.26
CA LEU A 49 9.87 7.85 2.35
C LEU A 49 10.61 9.17 2.57
N ASP A 50 10.89 9.51 3.82
CA ASP A 50 11.60 10.74 4.19
C ASP A 50 13.12 10.65 4.01
N HIS A 51 13.64 9.47 3.65
CA HIS A 51 15.07 9.26 3.50
C HIS A 51 15.62 10.12 2.34
N PRO A 52 16.69 10.90 2.56
CA PRO A 52 17.30 11.68 1.50
C PRO A 52 17.80 10.75 0.38
N ARG A 53 17.64 11.19 -0.88
CA ARG A 53 18.10 10.38 -2.01
C ARG A 53 19.62 10.25 -1.96
N GLY A 54 20.10 9.00 -2.01
CA GLY A 54 21.51 8.66 -2.05
C GLY A 54 21.85 7.77 -3.25
N THR A 55 23.14 7.47 -3.41
CA THR A 55 23.63 6.54 -4.45
C THR A 55 23.09 5.12 -4.28
N ARG A 56 22.72 4.74 -3.06
CA ARG A 56 22.09 3.46 -2.74
C ARG A 56 20.94 3.68 -1.76
N MET A 57 19.71 3.59 -2.27
CA MET A 57 18.52 3.68 -1.42
C MET A 57 18.41 2.44 -0.51
N PRO A 58 18.00 2.60 0.77
CA PRO A 58 17.73 1.48 1.64
C PRO A 58 16.45 0.73 1.21
N SER A 59 16.41 -0.57 1.49
CA SER A 59 15.22 -1.42 1.29
C SER A 59 14.82 -2.06 2.62
N ILE A 60 13.52 -2.30 2.82
CA ILE A 60 12.99 -2.92 4.04
C ILE A 60 12.30 -4.24 3.67
N ALA A 61 12.69 -5.32 4.34
CA ALA A 61 11.98 -6.60 4.30
C ALA A 61 11.18 -6.79 5.58
N ILE A 62 9.90 -7.14 5.46
CA ILE A 62 9.02 -7.46 6.59
C ILE A 62 8.71 -8.95 6.53
N TYR A 63 9.06 -9.65 7.60
CA TYR A 63 8.86 -11.09 7.74
C TYR A 63 8.16 -11.41 9.06
N GLY A 64 7.59 -12.61 9.13
CA GLY A 64 6.84 -13.11 10.29
C GLY A 64 5.80 -14.13 9.84
N ASP A 65 5.18 -14.81 10.81
CA ASP A 65 4.23 -15.88 10.53
C ASP A 65 3.00 -15.40 9.74
N SER A 66 2.31 -16.36 9.12
CA SER A 66 1.01 -16.09 8.52
C SER A 66 0.03 -15.53 9.56
N GLY A 67 -0.82 -14.59 9.16
CA GLY A 67 -1.77 -13.95 10.08
C GLY A 67 -1.19 -12.82 10.94
N MET A 68 0.12 -12.56 10.92
CA MET A 68 0.75 -11.48 11.71
C MET A 68 0.51 -10.06 11.15
N GLY A 69 -0.45 -9.88 10.24
CA GLY A 69 -0.84 -8.57 9.72
C GLY A 69 0.12 -7.92 8.71
N LYS A 70 1.08 -8.66 8.13
CA LYS A 70 2.05 -8.13 7.14
C LYS A 70 1.38 -7.38 5.98
N THR A 71 0.48 -8.05 5.26
CA THR A 71 -0.34 -7.44 4.20
C THR A 71 -1.15 -6.24 4.69
N MET A 72 -1.63 -6.28 5.94
CA MET A 72 -2.39 -5.16 6.50
C MET A 72 -1.49 -3.94 6.79
N ILE A 73 -0.25 -4.15 7.25
CA ILE A 73 0.74 -3.08 7.42
C ILE A 73 1.06 -2.46 6.06
N MET A 74 1.29 -3.27 5.02
CA MET A 74 1.55 -2.79 3.65
C MET A 74 0.40 -1.99 3.08
N LYS A 75 -0.82 -2.51 3.23
CA LYS A 75 -2.04 -1.79 2.84
C LYS A 75 -2.18 -0.48 3.60
N ARG A 76 -1.99 -0.49 4.92
CA ARG A 76 -2.10 0.71 5.77
C ARG A 76 -1.08 1.78 5.36
N PHE A 77 0.17 1.38 5.12
CA PHE A 77 1.22 2.28 4.67
C PHE A 77 0.85 2.95 3.32
N ARG A 78 0.32 2.19 2.37
CA ARG A 78 -0.17 2.74 1.09
C ARG A 78 -1.36 3.69 1.29
N ASP A 79 -2.34 3.30 2.10
CA ASP A 79 -3.55 4.09 2.35
C ASP A 79 -3.22 5.42 3.07
N GLU A 80 -2.16 5.46 3.88
CA GLU A 80 -1.64 6.69 4.52
C GLU A 80 -0.86 7.60 3.56
N HIS A 81 -0.41 7.08 2.41
CA HIS A 81 0.32 7.81 1.38
C HIS A 81 -0.38 7.70 0.02
N PRO A 82 -1.64 8.18 -0.09
CA PRO A 82 -2.42 8.04 -1.31
C PRO A 82 -1.85 8.89 -2.45
N PRO A 83 -2.16 8.56 -3.72
CA PRO A 83 -1.86 9.43 -4.84
C PRO A 83 -2.44 10.83 -4.64
N ARG A 84 -1.67 11.87 -4.96
CA ARG A 84 -2.08 13.27 -4.86
C ARG A 84 -1.82 13.99 -6.17
N PHE A 85 -2.80 14.76 -6.62
CA PHE A 85 -2.62 15.61 -7.79
C PHE A 85 -1.76 16.81 -7.42
N ASP A 86 -0.63 16.96 -8.10
CA ASP A 86 0.23 18.13 -7.97
C ASP A 86 -0.20 19.18 -8.99
N GLN A 87 -0.77 20.29 -8.49
CA GLN A 87 -1.24 21.39 -9.33
C GLN A 87 -0.11 22.10 -10.08
N VAL A 88 1.13 22.05 -9.57
CA VAL A 88 2.27 22.74 -10.21
C VAL A 88 2.80 21.94 -11.39
N SER A 89 3.02 20.64 -11.21
CA SER A 89 3.45 19.77 -12.31
C SER A 89 2.31 19.28 -13.21
N GLY A 90 1.04 19.49 -12.81
CA GLY A 90 -0.14 18.99 -13.52
C GLY A 90 -0.22 17.46 -13.54
N ALA A 91 0.53 16.78 -12.67
CA ALA A 91 0.69 15.33 -12.68
C ALA A 91 0.15 14.70 -11.40
N LEU A 92 -0.44 13.51 -11.55
CA LEU A 92 -0.75 12.66 -10.41
C LEU A 92 0.55 12.07 -9.83
N LYS A 93 0.85 12.41 -8.58
CA LYS A 93 1.99 11.87 -7.84
C LYS A 93 1.57 10.69 -6.99
N THR A 94 2.20 9.54 -7.18
CA THR A 94 1.92 8.28 -6.47
C THR A 94 3.16 7.87 -5.69
N PRO A 95 3.35 8.33 -4.44
CA PRO A 95 4.59 8.10 -3.70
C PRO A 95 4.79 6.63 -3.33
N VAL A 96 3.71 5.90 -3.06
CA VAL A 96 3.73 4.47 -2.72
C VAL A 96 2.94 3.69 -3.76
N LEU A 97 3.63 2.79 -4.46
CA LEU A 97 3.04 1.85 -5.41
C LEU A 97 3.13 0.44 -4.82
N ALA A 98 2.06 -0.35 -4.88
CA ALA A 98 2.04 -1.70 -4.31
C ALA A 98 1.61 -2.73 -5.35
N MET A 99 2.37 -3.83 -5.45
CA MET A 99 2.05 -4.97 -6.28
C MET A 99 2.06 -6.27 -5.47
N GLU A 100 1.25 -7.24 -5.89
CA GLU A 100 1.22 -8.59 -5.32
C GLU A 100 2.03 -9.53 -6.22
N MET A 101 2.99 -10.24 -5.64
CA MET A 101 3.75 -11.29 -6.32
C MET A 101 2.89 -12.53 -6.50
N THR A 102 2.69 -12.92 -7.75
CA THR A 102 2.02 -14.17 -8.06
C THR A 102 2.92 -15.38 -7.83
N SER A 103 2.33 -16.56 -7.58
CA SER A 103 3.01 -17.79 -7.11
C SER A 103 4.10 -18.38 -8.01
N ARG A 104 4.32 -17.80 -9.21
CA ARG A 104 5.42 -18.15 -10.12
C ARG A 104 6.13 -16.86 -10.53
N PRO A 105 7.02 -16.33 -9.68
CA PRO A 105 7.74 -15.11 -9.99
C PRO A 105 8.75 -15.38 -11.10
N GLY A 106 8.74 -14.53 -12.11
CA GLY A 106 9.75 -14.49 -13.17
C GLY A 106 9.90 -13.05 -13.62
N GLU A 107 11.09 -12.65 -14.02
CA GLU A 107 11.42 -11.25 -14.30
C GLU A 107 10.47 -10.59 -15.33
N ARG A 108 10.20 -11.29 -16.43
CA ARG A 108 9.22 -10.83 -17.43
C ARG A 108 7.82 -10.65 -16.84
N ARG A 109 7.40 -11.57 -15.96
CA ARG A 109 6.08 -11.50 -15.32
C ARG A 109 6.01 -10.35 -14.33
N PHE A 110 7.06 -10.15 -13.54
CA PHE A 110 7.19 -9.02 -12.62
C PHE A 110 7.02 -7.69 -13.34
N TYR A 111 7.79 -7.45 -14.41
CA TYR A 111 7.66 -6.21 -15.17
C TYR A 111 6.34 -6.10 -15.92
N SER A 112 5.76 -7.22 -16.36
CA SER A 112 4.41 -7.23 -16.94
C SER A 112 3.37 -6.79 -15.91
N GLU A 113 3.36 -7.37 -14.71
CA GLU A 113 2.40 -7.01 -13.66
C GLU A 113 2.61 -5.56 -13.21
N LEU A 114 3.85 -5.10 -13.10
CA LEU A 114 4.17 -3.71 -12.79
C LEU A 114 3.70 -2.74 -13.88
N LEU A 115 3.92 -3.04 -15.16
CA LEU A 115 3.45 -2.20 -16.27
C LEU A 115 1.93 -2.15 -16.34
N THR A 116 1.25 -3.27 -16.08
CA THR A 116 -0.22 -3.31 -15.98
C THR A 116 -0.72 -2.43 -14.83
N LEU A 117 -0.07 -2.49 -13.66
CA LEU A 117 -0.41 -1.65 -12.51
C LEU A 117 -0.21 -0.16 -12.81
N LEU A 118 0.80 0.17 -13.62
CA LEU A 118 1.08 1.52 -14.08
C LEU A 118 0.16 1.99 -15.22
N GLY A 119 -0.77 1.15 -15.69
CA GLY A 119 -1.65 1.46 -16.82
C GLY A 119 -0.93 1.56 -18.16
N ALA A 120 0.26 0.97 -18.28
CA ALA A 120 1.09 1.06 -19.47
C ALA A 120 0.73 -0.03 -20.49
N PRO A 121 0.61 0.30 -21.79
CA PRO A 121 0.37 -0.69 -22.82
C PRO A 121 1.57 -1.63 -22.95
N GLN A 122 1.31 -2.94 -22.96
CA GLN A 122 2.36 -3.95 -23.15
C GLN A 122 2.46 -4.37 -24.61
N ARG A 123 3.68 -4.30 -25.15
CA ARG A 123 4.00 -4.91 -26.45
C ARG A 123 4.32 -6.38 -26.22
N SER A 124 3.63 -7.29 -26.90
CA SER A 124 3.78 -8.74 -26.74
C SER A 124 5.20 -9.27 -26.99
N ARG A 125 6.06 -8.48 -27.65
CA ARG A 125 7.45 -8.83 -28.01
C ARG A 125 8.52 -7.97 -27.34
N ALA A 126 8.15 -7.10 -26.38
CA ALA A 126 9.16 -6.32 -25.67
C ALA A 126 10.16 -7.27 -24.98
N ASP A 127 11.44 -6.94 -25.09
CA ASP A 127 12.45 -7.60 -24.25
C ASP A 127 12.34 -7.10 -22.80
N ILE A 128 12.99 -7.80 -21.88
CA ILE A 128 12.90 -7.50 -20.45
C ILE A 128 13.48 -6.11 -20.13
N ALA A 129 14.59 -5.74 -20.76
CA ALA A 129 15.25 -4.45 -20.55
C ALA A 129 14.36 -3.28 -20.97
N GLN A 130 13.62 -3.41 -22.07
CA GLN A 130 12.63 -2.44 -22.51
C GLN A 130 11.47 -2.32 -21.53
N MET A 131 11.01 -3.43 -20.96
CA MET A 131 9.95 -3.43 -19.95
C MET A 131 10.42 -2.73 -18.67
N GLU A 132 11.64 -3.04 -18.21
CA GLU A 132 12.27 -2.39 -17.06
C GLU A 132 12.40 -0.88 -17.28
N GLN A 133 12.98 -0.45 -18.40
CA GLN A 133 13.14 0.96 -18.73
C GLN A 133 11.80 1.70 -18.79
N ALA A 134 10.78 1.07 -19.37
CA ALA A 134 9.43 1.65 -19.41
C ALA A 134 8.85 1.79 -18.00
N ALA A 135 8.97 0.76 -17.15
CA ALA A 135 8.49 0.80 -15.77
C ALA A 135 9.19 1.89 -14.96
N LEU A 136 10.53 1.94 -14.99
CA LEU A 136 11.33 2.95 -14.29
C LEU A 136 10.98 4.37 -14.75
N ARG A 137 10.83 4.59 -16.07
CA ARG A 137 10.46 5.90 -16.61
C ARG A 137 9.09 6.35 -16.12
N ILE A 138 8.08 5.47 -16.15
CA ILE A 138 6.73 5.81 -15.72
C ILE A 138 6.69 6.04 -14.20
N MET A 139 7.33 5.17 -13.42
CA MET A 139 7.47 5.35 -11.97
C MET A 139 8.15 6.68 -11.63
N GLY A 140 9.18 7.08 -12.37
CA GLY A 140 9.82 8.38 -12.23
C GLY A 140 8.88 9.54 -12.54
N ALA A 141 8.09 9.44 -13.62
CA ALA A 141 7.16 10.49 -14.03
C ALA A 141 6.04 10.74 -13.00
N ILE A 142 5.46 9.66 -12.47
CA ILE A 142 4.42 9.73 -11.43
C ILE A 142 5.02 9.89 -10.02
N GLY A 143 6.34 10.02 -9.89
CA GLY A 143 7.00 10.29 -8.61
C GLY A 143 6.87 9.16 -7.60
N VAL A 144 6.96 7.89 -8.02
CA VAL A 144 7.08 6.76 -7.09
C VAL A 144 8.36 6.91 -6.28
N GLN A 145 8.22 6.79 -4.96
CA GLN A 145 9.31 6.81 -3.99
C GLN A 145 9.55 5.43 -3.39
N VAL A 146 8.48 4.66 -3.17
CA VAL A 146 8.54 3.30 -2.62
C VAL A 146 7.68 2.36 -3.45
N LEU A 147 8.30 1.28 -3.92
CA LEU A 147 7.62 0.12 -4.49
C LEU A 147 7.47 -0.95 -3.41
N VAL A 148 6.23 -1.28 -3.08
CA VAL A 148 5.86 -2.35 -2.15
C VAL A 148 5.56 -3.61 -2.96
N ILE A 149 6.13 -4.73 -2.51
CA ILE A 149 5.97 -6.04 -3.12
C ILE A 149 5.47 -6.96 -1.99
N ASP A 150 4.23 -7.42 -2.07
CA ASP A 150 3.62 -8.39 -1.14
C ASP A 150 3.55 -9.79 -1.76
#